data_AF-A0A423KQQ7-F1
#
_entry.id   AF-A0A423KQQ7-F1
#
_cell.length_a   1.000
_cell.length_b   1.000
_cell.length_c   1.000
_cell.angle_alpha   90.00
_cell.angle_beta   90.00
_cell.angle_gamma   90.00
#
_symmetry.space_group_name_H-M   'P 1'
#
loop_
_entity.id
_entity.type
_entity.pdbx_description
1 polymer ?
#
loop_
_entity_poly.entity_id
_entity_poly.type
_entity_poly.pdbx_seq_one_letter_code
_entity_poly.pdbx_strand_id
1 'polypeptide(L)'
;MSFLKARKALIKDGWKPNPTYSGEPGVEKIYMRKGFIEFESCTVGIQYCDLNYKKNEICLGVATIGEEVKDMKIYSWNFECPEPEQEHQDSE
;
A
#
# COMPACT_ATOMS: atom_id res chain seq x y z
N MET A 1 -4.42 4.63 14.77
CA MET A 1 -4.62 5.91 14.03
C MET A 1 -5.48 5.62 12.79
N SER A 2 -6.35 6.52 12.32
CA SER A 2 -7.13 6.28 11.09
C SER A 2 -6.25 6.35 9.83
N PHE A 3 -6.47 5.44 8.87
CA PHE A 3 -5.79 5.45 7.57
C PHE A 3 -5.96 6.78 6.84
N LEU A 4 -7.18 7.28 6.69
CA LEU A 4 -7.45 8.53 5.97
C LEU A 4 -6.73 9.74 6.57
N LYS A 5 -6.63 9.80 7.90
CA LYS A 5 -5.90 10.86 8.62
C LYS A 5 -4.39 10.73 8.36
N ALA A 6 -3.85 9.52 8.44
CA ALA A 6 -2.45 9.23 8.17
C ALA A 6 -2.08 9.58 6.72
N ARG A 7 -2.84 9.08 5.73
CA ARG A 7 -2.67 9.37 4.31
C ARG A 7 -2.62 10.87 4.03
N LYS A 8 -3.57 11.64 4.60
CA LYS A 8 -3.59 13.10 4.44
C LYS A 8 -2.32 13.76 4.98
N ALA A 9 -1.81 13.27 6.11
CA ALA A 9 -0.57 13.78 6.70
C ALA A 9 0.66 13.44 5.84
N LEU A 10 0.76 12.20 5.35
CA LEU A 10 1.83 11.74 4.47
C LEU A 10 1.90 12.57 3.18
N ILE A 11 0.77 12.73 2.49
CA ILE A 11 0.70 13.52 1.25
C ILE A 11 1.10 14.97 1.52
N LYS A 12 0.64 15.56 2.64
CA LYS A 12 1.01 16.92 3.03
C LYS A 12 2.51 17.05 3.32
N ASP A 13 3.13 16.01 3.87
CA ASP A 13 4.58 15.96 4.14
C ASP A 13 5.41 15.62 2.88
N GLY A 14 4.78 15.41 1.73
CA GLY A 14 5.46 15.18 0.45
C GLY A 14 5.75 13.71 0.14
N TRP A 15 5.19 12.77 0.92
CA TRP A 15 5.15 11.37 0.52
C TRP A 15 4.16 11.17 -0.63
N LYS A 16 4.56 10.35 -1.60
CA LYS A 16 3.73 10.01 -2.76
C LYS A 16 3.30 8.55 -2.66
N PRO A 17 2.03 8.22 -2.94
CA PRO A 17 1.61 6.84 -3.18
C PRO A 17 2.54 6.18 -4.20
N ASN A 18 3.03 4.99 -3.89
CA ASN A 18 3.94 4.22 -4.74
C ASN A 18 3.23 2.94 -5.19
N PRO A 19 2.59 2.93 -6.38
CA PRO A 19 1.93 1.74 -6.88
C PRO A 19 2.98 0.69 -7.25
N THR A 20 2.99 -0.42 -6.52
CA THR A 20 3.89 -1.57 -6.74
C THR A 20 3.14 -2.83 -7.15
N TYR A 21 1.83 -2.74 -7.27
CA TYR A 21 0.96 -3.84 -7.60
C TYR A 21 1.03 -4.20 -9.10
N SER A 22 1.23 -5.48 -9.39
CA SER A 22 1.47 -6.08 -10.72
C SER A 22 0.23 -6.16 -11.63
N GLY A 23 -0.99 -6.02 -11.10
CA GLY A 23 -2.24 -6.12 -11.89
C GLY A 23 -3.11 -7.36 -11.60
N GLU A 24 -2.62 -8.31 -10.80
CA GLU A 24 -3.24 -9.61 -10.51
C GLU A 24 -4.52 -9.52 -9.64
N PRO A 25 -5.65 -10.17 -9.99
CA PRO A 25 -6.92 -9.95 -9.29
C PRO A 25 -6.88 -10.09 -7.75
N GLY A 26 -7.27 -9.03 -7.03
CA GLY A 26 -7.43 -9.07 -5.57
C GLY A 26 -8.24 -7.89 -4.99
N VAL A 27 -8.31 -7.81 -3.65
CA VAL A 27 -9.15 -6.85 -2.90
C VAL A 27 -8.63 -5.42 -3.08
N GLU A 28 -7.31 -5.24 -3.15
CA GLU A 28 -6.61 -3.99 -3.42
C GLU A 28 -7.12 -3.29 -4.68
N LYS A 29 -7.52 -4.04 -5.72
CA LYS A 29 -8.09 -3.50 -6.96
C LYS A 29 -9.37 -2.68 -6.73
N ILE A 30 -10.14 -3.01 -5.69
CA ILE A 30 -11.33 -2.24 -5.30
C ILE A 30 -10.94 -0.85 -4.81
N TYR A 31 -9.85 -0.75 -4.05
CA TYR A 31 -9.35 0.51 -3.50
C TYR A 31 -8.60 1.34 -4.55
N MET A 32 -7.82 0.69 -5.41
CA MET A 32 -7.15 1.35 -6.53
C MET A 32 -8.15 2.03 -7.49
N ARG A 33 -9.26 1.36 -7.81
CA ARG A 33 -10.36 1.95 -8.62
C ARG A 33 -11.00 3.18 -7.96
N LYS A 34 -10.88 3.33 -6.64
CA LYS A 34 -11.33 4.50 -5.87
C LYS A 34 -10.23 5.57 -5.73
N GLY A 35 -9.07 5.39 -6.36
CA GLY A 35 -7.95 6.34 -6.34
C GLY A 35 -6.94 6.13 -5.21
N PHE A 36 -7.02 5.03 -4.46
CA PHE A 36 -6.02 4.64 -3.47
C PHE A 36 -5.01 3.70 -4.11
N ILE A 37 -4.06 4.28 -4.84
CA ILE A 37 -3.06 3.52 -5.62
C ILE A 37 -1.88 3.04 -4.77
N GLU A 38 -1.82 3.43 -3.50
CA GLU A 38 -0.81 2.95 -2.55
C GLU A 38 -1.04 1.50 -2.09
N PHE A 39 -2.24 0.93 -2.26
CA PHE A 39 -2.52 -0.44 -1.84
C PHE A 39 -1.76 -1.44 -2.71
N GLU A 40 -1.03 -2.34 -2.05
CA GLU A 40 -0.19 -3.36 -2.71
C GLU A 40 -0.81 -4.76 -2.58
N SER A 41 -1.15 -5.17 -1.36
CA SER A 41 -1.67 -6.51 -1.07
C SER A 41 -2.66 -6.41 0.07
N CYS A 42 -3.78 -7.15 -0.04
CA CYS A 42 -4.79 -7.22 0.99
C CYS A 42 -5.20 -8.67 1.25
N THR A 43 -5.20 -9.09 2.51
CA THR A 43 -5.69 -10.42 2.90
C THR A 43 -7.22 -10.45 3.01
N VAL A 44 -7.82 -11.62 2.81
CA VAL A 44 -9.26 -11.85 2.99
C VAL A 44 -9.53 -12.34 4.42
N GLY A 45 -10.56 -11.81 5.08
CA GLY A 45 -10.96 -12.18 6.45
C GLY A 45 -10.66 -11.07 7.44
N ILE A 46 -9.51 -11.14 8.14
CA ILE A 46 -9.00 -10.01 8.92
C ILE A 46 -8.29 -9.12 7.90
N GLN A 47 -9.01 -8.25 7.19
CA GLN A 47 -8.44 -7.46 6.09
C GLN A 47 -7.24 -6.64 6.57
N TYR A 48 -6.05 -7.22 6.42
CA TYR A 48 -4.78 -6.55 6.53
C TYR A 48 -4.40 -6.12 5.13
N CYS A 49 -4.09 -4.85 4.98
CA CYS A 49 -3.61 -4.33 3.72
C CYS A 49 -2.25 -3.68 3.92
N ASP A 50 -1.33 -4.00 3.03
CA ASP A 50 -0.03 -3.36 2.89
C ASP A 50 -0.13 -2.24 1.86
N LEU A 51 0.48 -1.10 2.19
CA LEU A 51 0.48 0.10 1.37
C LEU A 51 1.87 0.70 1.27
N ASN A 52 2.22 1.21 0.09
CA ASN A 52 3.54 1.77 -0.18
C ASN A 52 3.49 3.26 -0.49
N TYR A 53 4.43 3.99 0.10
CA TYR A 53 4.72 5.38 -0.20
C TYR A 53 6.21 5.57 -0.48
N LYS A 54 6.54 6.60 -1.28
CA LYS A 54 7.92 6.99 -1.58
C LYS A 54 8.12 8.49 -1.40
N LYS A 55 9.27 8.88 -0.86
CA LYS A 55 9.74 10.27 -0.77
C LYS A 55 11.23 10.29 -1.08
N ASN A 56 11.60 10.83 -2.24
CA ASN A 56 12.95 10.71 -2.81
C ASN A 56 13.34 9.21 -2.89
N GLU A 57 14.49 8.81 -2.39
CA GLU A 57 14.93 7.40 -2.36
C GLU A 57 14.49 6.62 -1.10
N ILE A 58 13.60 7.20 -0.29
CA ILE A 58 13.10 6.54 0.93
C ILE A 58 11.71 5.97 0.66
N CYS A 59 11.52 4.71 1.02
CA CYS A 59 10.22 4.04 1.01
C CYS A 59 9.60 3.99 2.41
N LEU A 60 8.28 3.90 2.43
CA LEU A 60 7.50 3.73 3.64
C LEU A 60 6.39 2.73 3.35
N GLY A 61 6.53 1.54 3.93
CA GLY A 61 5.47 0.57 4.03
C GLY A 61 4.56 0.88 5.20
N VAL A 62 3.26 0.74 4.98
CA VAL A 62 2.21 0.99 5.97
C VAL A 62 1.30 -0.21 5.96
N ALA A 63 1.13 -0.87 7.10
CA ALA A 63 0.10 -1.89 7.24
C ALA A 63 -1.15 -1.27 7.86
N THR A 64 -2.32 -1.67 7.37
CA THR A 64 -3.62 -1.30 7.93
C THR A 64 -4.43 -2.53 8.27
N ILE A 65 -5.38 -2.36 9.19
CA ILE A 65 -6.41 -3.36 9.51
C ILE A 65 -7.80 -2.72 9.37
N GLY A 66 -8.73 -3.44 8.74
CA GLY A 66 -10.15 -3.06 8.62
C GLY A 66 -10.71 -3.30 7.21
N GLU A 67 -12.02 -3.49 7.11
CA GLU A 67 -12.66 -3.94 5.85
C GLU A 67 -12.98 -2.82 4.84
N GLU A 68 -13.10 -1.59 5.32
CA GLU A 68 -13.40 -0.44 4.48
C GLU A 68 -12.44 0.70 4.81
N VAL A 69 -12.04 1.47 3.80
CA VAL A 69 -11.15 2.64 3.92
C VAL A 69 -11.55 3.60 5.06
N LYS A 70 -12.85 3.77 5.31
CA LYS A 70 -13.38 4.65 6.37
C LYS A 70 -13.07 4.11 7.78
N ASP A 71 -13.00 2.80 7.93
CA ASP A 71 -12.82 2.09 9.20
C ASP A 71 -11.38 1.61 9.42
N MET A 72 -10.57 1.59 8.36
CA MET A 72 -9.17 1.18 8.39
C MET A 72 -8.33 1.99 9.37
N LYS A 73 -7.53 1.28 10.15
CA LYS A 73 -6.58 1.84 11.11
C LYS A 73 -5.17 1.41 10.74
N ILE A 74 -4.22 2.31 10.96
CA ILE A 74 -2.80 1.98 10.90
C ILE A 74 -2.50 0.91 11.95
N TYR A 75 -1.90 -0.17 11.49
CA TYR A 75 -1.43 -1.28 12.28
C TYR A 75 0.08 -1.16 12.56
N SER A 76 0.89 -0.94 11.52
CA SER A 76 2.33 -0.80 11.64
C SER A 76 2.92 0.07 10.51
N TRP A 77 4.21 0.40 10.67
CA TRP A 77 5.01 1.16 9.71
C TRP A 77 6.35 0.45 9.52
N ASN A 78 6.89 0.47 8.30
CA ASN A 78 8.25 0.02 7.99
C ASN A 78 8.89 1.00 6.97
N PHE A 79 10.21 1.08 6.94
CA PHE A 79 10.95 1.97 6.02
C PHE A 79 11.72 1.17 4.97
N GLU A 80 11.18 0.01 4.59
CA GLU A 80 11.78 -0.87 3.61
C GLU A 80 11.20 -0.56 2.24
N CYS A 81 12.05 -0.61 1.21
CA CYS A 81 11.58 -0.52 -0.16
C CYS A 81 11.08 -1.89 -0.60
N PRO A 82 9.90 -1.93 -1.26
CA PRO A 82 9.45 -3.16 -1.89
C PRO A 82 10.52 -3.62 -2.87
N GLU A 83 10.83 -4.92 -2.87
CA GLU A 83 11.78 -5.47 -3.82
C GLU A 83 11.27 -5.16 -5.24
N PRO A 84 12.15 -4.68 -6.14
CA PRO A 84 11.75 -4.50 -7.52
C PRO A 84 11.23 -5.84 -8.04
N GLU A 85 10.11 -5.85 -8.76
CA GLU A 85 9.64 -7.03 -9.48
C GLU A 85 10.81 -7.57 -10.29
N GLN A 86 11.41 -8.67 -9.83
CA GLN A 86 12.31 -9.42 -10.66
C GLN A 86 11.42 -10.00 -11.76
N GLU A 87 11.51 -9.43 -12.97
CA GLU A 87 11.13 -10.16 -14.17
C GLU A 87 11.76 -11.55 -14.03
N HIS A 88 10.93 -12.58 -13.82
CA HIS A 88 11.36 -13.96 -13.96
C HIS A 88 11.83 -14.13 -15.41
N GLN A 89 13.11 -13.86 -15.65
CA GLN A 89 13.83 -14.47 -16.75
C GLN A 89 14.10 -15.91 -16.32
N ASP A 90 13.06 -16.74 -16.44
CA ASP A 90 13.23 -18.18 -16.56
C ASP A 90 13.95 -18.43 -17.90
N SER A 91 15.28 -18.35 -17.87
CA SER A 91 16.13 -18.87 -18.94
C SER A 91 16.46 -20.33 -18.63
N GLU A 92 15.66 -21.25 -19.16
CA GLU A 92 16.10 -22.61 -19.50
C GLU A 92 16.73 -22.65 -20.90
#